data_AF-A0A2V9HDB9-F1
#
_entry.id   AF-A0A2V9HDB9-F1
#
_cell.length_a   1.000
_cell.length_b   1.000
_cell.length_c   1.000
_cell.angle_alpha   90.00
_cell.angle_beta   90.00
_cell.angle_gamma   90.00
#
_symmetry.space_group_name_H-M   'P 1'
#
loop_
_entity.id
_entity.type
_entity.pdbx_description
1 polymer ?
#
loop_
_entity_poly.entity_id
_entity_poly.type
_entity_poly.pdbx_seq_one_letter_code
_entity_poly.pdbx_strand_id
1 'polypeptide(L)'
;MARWHERRSRSPAQHPGHCRNLNFSRSAGRRRPLTQESPHALLGQDPGFNLHNVLTFSVNLPDSSYPSDKTPPYYSAAAVRFDHEFTQRLRSLPGVLDVGQTSGIPASGGSGTIRFVVEGRPTATGQEDECQIITVSTGYFSSLKIPLADGRFFNARDVQGAPDVVVVSRAFAKAYFPGENPVGKRIRFTYSAQNPFLQIVGVAADTASIDLAAPPPPIIYTPNDQGPSTY
;
A
#
# COMPACT_ATOMS: atom_id res chain seq x y z
N MET A 1 -35.49 -53.56 19.09
CA MET A 1 -35.46 -52.09 19.19
C MET A 1 -34.21 -51.57 18.48
N ALA A 2 -34.39 -50.71 17.46
CA ALA A 2 -33.46 -49.69 16.90
C ALA A 2 -32.05 -50.12 16.44
N ARG A 3 -31.38 -49.56 15.40
CA ARG A 3 -31.64 -48.73 14.20
C ARG A 3 -30.30 -48.74 13.42
N TRP A 4 -30.37 -48.60 12.09
CA TRP A 4 -29.27 -48.32 11.14
C TRP A 4 -28.49 -47.01 11.48
N HIS A 5 -27.29 -46.65 10.99
CA HIS A 5 -26.68 -46.69 9.65
C HIS A 5 -25.12 -46.59 9.67
N GLU A 6 -24.50 -47.32 8.74
CA GLU A 6 -23.57 -46.90 7.68
C GLU A 6 -22.41 -45.91 7.98
N ARG A 7 -21.18 -46.42 7.86
CA ARG A 7 -19.92 -45.68 7.96
C ARG A 7 -19.29 -45.63 6.56
N ARG A 8 -19.20 -44.44 5.93
CA ARG A 8 -18.41 -44.21 4.72
C ARG A 8 -17.26 -43.23 4.97
N SER A 9 -16.09 -43.71 4.58
CA SER A 9 -14.80 -43.10 4.23
C SER A 9 -14.66 -41.56 4.22
N ARG A 10 -13.56 -41.08 4.84
CA ARG A 10 -12.89 -39.83 4.47
C ARG A 10 -11.47 -40.14 4.00
N SER A 11 -11.18 -39.80 2.75
CA SER A 11 -9.84 -39.52 2.22
C SER A 11 -9.66 -38.00 2.09
N PRO A 12 -8.42 -37.48 2.06
CA PRO A 12 -8.12 -36.07 2.28
C PRO A 12 -8.23 -35.24 0.99
N ALA A 13 -8.91 -34.09 1.06
CA ALA A 13 -8.91 -33.05 0.02
C ALA A 13 -7.85 -32.00 0.41
N GLN A 14 -6.73 -31.84 -0.32
CA GLN A 14 -6.58 -31.07 -1.57
C GLN A 14 -6.92 -29.57 -1.40
N HIS A 15 -5.85 -28.77 -1.39
CA HIS A 15 -5.87 -27.31 -1.57
C HIS A 15 -6.49 -26.91 -2.92
N PRO A 16 -7.25 -25.81 -2.96
CA PRO A 16 -7.46 -25.06 -4.19
C PRO A 16 -6.86 -23.66 -4.10
N GLY A 17 -5.98 -23.36 -5.07
CA GLY A 17 -5.56 -22.01 -5.39
C GLY A 17 -6.76 -21.17 -5.87
N HIS A 18 -6.76 -19.89 -5.50
CA HIS A 18 -7.78 -18.94 -5.94
C HIS A 18 -7.22 -18.02 -7.03
N CYS A 19 -7.46 -18.42 -8.28
CA CYS A 19 -7.81 -17.47 -9.34
C CYS A 19 -9.35 -17.43 -9.41
N ARG A 20 -9.97 -16.25 -9.28
CA ARG A 20 -11.37 -16.05 -9.68
C ARG A 20 -11.54 -14.72 -10.38
N ASN A 21 -11.63 -14.80 -11.71
CA ASN A 21 -12.45 -13.91 -12.51
C ASN A 21 -13.92 -14.30 -12.31
N LEU A 22 -14.81 -13.32 -12.12
CA LEU A 22 -16.27 -13.51 -12.19
C LEU A 22 -16.89 -12.34 -12.96
N ASN A 23 -17.53 -12.69 -14.08
CA ASN A 23 -18.29 -11.79 -14.95
C ASN A 23 -19.75 -11.65 -14.47
N PHE A 24 -20.23 -10.41 -14.57
CA PHE A 24 -21.60 -9.88 -14.78
C PHE A 24 -22.85 -10.60 -14.26
N SER A 25 -23.68 -9.83 -13.55
CA SER A 25 -25.14 -9.96 -13.48
C SER A 25 -25.81 -8.66 -13.96
N ARG A 26 -26.87 -8.80 -14.77
CA ARG A 26 -27.70 -7.69 -15.28
C ARG A 26 -28.77 -7.31 -14.25
N SER A 27 -28.94 -6.01 -14.01
CA SER A 27 -30.24 -5.43 -13.66
C SER A 27 -30.38 -4.03 -14.27
N ALA A 28 -31.49 -3.81 -14.96
CA ALA A 28 -31.82 -2.58 -15.69
C ALA A 28 -32.13 -1.42 -14.74
N GLY A 29 -31.70 -0.20 -15.09
CA GLY A 29 -32.14 1.01 -14.39
C GLY A 29 -31.40 2.29 -14.78
N ARG A 30 -32.01 3.07 -15.69
CA ARG A 30 -31.74 4.48 -16.06
C ARG A 30 -30.35 4.84 -16.61
N ARG A 31 -30.33 5.09 -17.93
CA ARG A 31 -29.27 5.76 -18.67
C ARG A 31 -28.92 7.10 -18.02
N ARG A 32 -27.73 7.21 -17.42
CA ARG A 32 -27.02 8.47 -17.32
C ARG A 32 -26.19 8.62 -18.61
N PRO A 33 -26.13 9.81 -19.23
CA PRO A 33 -25.26 10.00 -20.39
C PRO A 33 -23.83 9.74 -19.95
N LEU A 34 -23.20 8.71 -20.53
CA LEU A 34 -21.75 8.56 -20.53
C LEU A 34 -21.23 9.71 -21.38
N THR A 35 -20.73 10.76 -20.75
CA THR A 35 -19.86 11.71 -21.43
C THR A 35 -18.62 10.92 -21.80
N GLN A 36 -18.53 10.52 -23.06
CA GLN A 36 -17.29 10.05 -23.66
C GLN A 36 -16.34 11.24 -23.68
N GLU A 37 -15.56 11.40 -22.62
CA GLU A 37 -14.39 12.27 -22.68
C GLU A 37 -13.43 11.65 -23.69
N SER A 38 -13.05 12.43 -24.69
CA SER A 38 -12.14 11.96 -25.74
C SER A 38 -10.80 11.53 -25.11
N PRO A 39 -10.12 10.47 -25.60
CA PRO A 39 -8.81 10.04 -25.11
C PRO A 39 -7.76 11.17 -25.05
N HIS A 40 -7.95 12.21 -25.86
CA HIS A 40 -7.14 13.43 -25.86
C HIS A 40 -7.25 14.29 -24.60
N ALA A 41 -8.36 14.23 -23.84
CA ALA A 41 -8.53 14.99 -22.60
C ALA A 41 -7.76 14.36 -21.42
N LEU A 42 -7.60 13.03 -21.42
CA LEU A 42 -6.84 12.31 -20.39
C LEU A 42 -5.31 12.50 -20.54
N LEU A 43 -4.82 12.77 -21.75
CA LEU A 43 -3.39 12.97 -22.03
C LEU A 43 -2.81 14.27 -21.44
N GLY A 44 -3.65 15.14 -20.85
CA GLY A 44 -3.24 16.43 -20.27
C GLY A 44 -3.38 16.54 -18.75
N GLN A 45 -3.85 15.50 -18.07
CA GLN A 45 -4.03 15.50 -16.61
C GLN A 45 -2.72 15.08 -15.93
N ASP A 46 -2.17 15.96 -15.09
CA ASP A 46 -0.99 15.65 -14.27
C ASP A 46 -1.34 14.53 -13.28
N PRO A 47 -0.74 13.33 -13.39
CA PRO A 47 -1.08 12.21 -12.53
C PRO A 47 -0.49 12.35 -11.11
N GLY A 48 0.23 13.45 -10.82
CA GLY A 48 0.85 13.70 -9.51
C GLY A 48 2.16 12.94 -9.29
N PHE A 49 2.66 12.27 -10.34
CA PHE A 49 3.96 11.62 -10.40
C PHE A 49 4.53 11.68 -11.83
N ASN A 50 5.84 11.63 -11.98
CA ASN A 50 6.49 11.71 -13.29
C ASN A 50 6.82 10.32 -13.82
N LEU A 51 6.31 9.97 -15.01
CA LEU A 51 6.63 8.71 -15.71
C LEU A 51 7.70 8.86 -16.81
N HIS A 52 8.11 10.09 -17.14
CA HIS A 52 9.12 10.30 -18.17
C HIS A 52 10.49 9.84 -17.67
N ASN A 53 11.13 8.95 -18.44
CA ASN A 53 12.42 8.32 -18.11
C ASN A 53 12.38 7.47 -16.84
N VAL A 54 11.22 6.91 -16.47
CA VAL A 54 11.09 5.93 -15.39
C VAL A 54 10.99 4.53 -15.98
N LEU A 55 11.89 3.64 -15.56
CA LEU A 55 11.80 2.20 -15.83
C LEU A 55 11.19 1.51 -14.62
N THR A 56 10.08 0.80 -14.84
CA THR A 56 9.41 0.02 -13.81
C THR A 56 9.55 -1.47 -14.12
N PHE A 57 9.93 -2.26 -13.13
CA PHE A 57 10.01 -3.72 -13.22
C PHE A 57 9.69 -4.33 -11.86
N SER A 58 9.31 -5.60 -11.85
CA SER A 58 9.00 -6.35 -10.63
C SER A 58 10.08 -7.38 -10.35
N VAL A 59 10.46 -7.51 -9.09
CA VAL A 59 11.37 -8.56 -8.60
C VAL A 59 10.58 -9.49 -7.69
N ASN A 60 10.65 -10.79 -7.95
CA ASN A 60 10.03 -11.82 -7.11
C ASN A 60 11.12 -12.51 -6.30
N LEU A 61 10.95 -12.57 -4.98
CA LEU A 61 11.83 -13.30 -4.07
C LEU A 61 11.20 -14.66 -3.76
N PRO A 62 11.79 -15.77 -4.24
CA PRO A 62 11.18 -17.09 -4.06
C PRO A 62 11.25 -17.55 -2.61
N ASP A 63 10.13 -18.06 -2.09
CA ASP A 63 9.97 -18.55 -0.71
C ASP A 63 11.03 -19.59 -0.31
N SER A 64 11.50 -20.41 -1.26
CA SER A 64 12.53 -21.42 -1.03
C SER A 64 13.89 -20.85 -0.66
N SER A 65 14.21 -19.63 -1.13
CA SER A 65 15.47 -18.94 -0.86
C SER A 65 15.33 -17.88 0.24
N TYR A 66 14.09 -17.49 0.56
CA TYR A 66 13.74 -16.51 1.59
C TYR A 66 12.64 -17.08 2.50
N PRO A 67 12.90 -18.20 3.22
CA PRO A 67 11.94 -18.77 4.13
C PRO A 67 11.62 -17.78 5.25
N SER A 68 10.34 -17.69 5.58
CA SER A 68 9.84 -16.80 6.62
C SER A 68 8.74 -17.51 7.39
N ASP A 69 9.01 -17.79 8.66
CA ASP A 69 8.18 -18.70 9.46
C ASP A 69 6.90 -18.01 9.99
N LYS A 70 6.92 -16.67 10.09
CA LYS A 70 5.88 -15.84 10.73
C LYS A 70 5.61 -14.50 10.05
N THR A 71 6.28 -14.24 8.93
CA THR A 71 6.33 -12.94 8.27
C THR A 71 6.12 -13.19 6.79
N PRO A 72 5.39 -12.38 6.00
CA PRO A 72 5.41 -12.57 4.56
C PRO A 72 6.88 -12.46 4.05
N PRO A 73 7.30 -13.30 3.08
CA PRO A 73 8.71 -13.49 2.71
C PRO A 73 9.44 -12.21 2.28
N TYR A 74 8.70 -11.25 1.72
CA TYR A 74 9.15 -9.90 1.32
C TYR A 74 9.63 -9.01 2.47
N TYR A 75 9.51 -9.47 3.70
CA TYR A 75 9.79 -8.67 4.88
C TYR A 75 10.74 -9.33 5.89
N SER A 76 11.36 -10.43 5.51
CA SER A 76 12.44 -11.02 6.30
C SER A 76 13.66 -10.07 6.32
N ALA A 77 14.51 -10.18 7.34
CA ALA A 77 15.79 -9.46 7.36
C ALA A 77 16.66 -9.78 6.12
N ALA A 78 16.47 -10.96 5.52
CA ALA A 78 17.10 -11.33 4.26
C ALA A 78 16.53 -10.58 3.06
N ALA A 79 15.21 -10.38 3.00
CA ALA A 79 14.56 -9.58 1.95
C ALA A 79 14.94 -8.10 2.05
N VAL A 80 14.93 -7.51 3.26
CA VAL A 80 15.36 -6.12 3.49
C VAL A 80 16.82 -5.94 3.06
N ARG A 81 17.70 -6.89 3.40
CA ARG A 81 19.10 -6.85 2.94
C ARG A 81 19.21 -6.94 1.42
N PHE A 82 18.47 -7.86 0.79
CA PHE A 82 18.43 -7.97 -0.67
C PHE A 82 17.99 -6.64 -1.31
N ASP A 83 16.92 -6.04 -0.81
CA ASP A 83 16.38 -4.78 -1.31
C ASP A 83 17.40 -3.65 -1.23
N HIS A 84 18.11 -3.56 -0.11
CA HIS A 84 19.16 -2.57 0.07
C HIS A 84 20.33 -2.80 -0.91
N GLU A 85 20.85 -4.03 -1.00
CA GLU A 85 21.96 -4.36 -1.93
C GLU A 85 21.55 -4.16 -3.40
N PHE A 86 20.34 -4.59 -3.76
CA PHE A 86 19.81 -4.47 -5.11
C PHE A 86 19.64 -3.01 -5.52
N THR A 87 19.03 -2.20 -4.64
CA THR A 87 18.88 -0.76 -4.84
C THR A 87 20.23 -0.06 -4.95
N GLN A 88 21.20 -0.41 -4.10
CA GLN A 88 22.55 0.15 -4.18
C GLN A 88 23.24 -0.19 -5.51
N ARG A 89 23.12 -1.42 -5.99
CA ARG A 89 23.69 -1.83 -7.30
C ARG A 89 23.05 -1.06 -8.45
N LEU A 90 21.72 -0.89 -8.45
CA LEU A 90 21.04 -0.11 -9.48
C LEU A 90 21.49 1.34 -9.49
N ARG A 91 21.59 1.98 -8.32
CA ARG A 91 22.10 3.36 -8.20
C ARG A 91 23.53 3.54 -8.71
N SER A 92 24.34 2.47 -8.71
CA SER A 92 25.71 2.51 -9.23
C SER A 92 25.82 2.44 -10.76
N LEU A 93 24.73 2.13 -11.47
CA LEU A 93 24.75 2.03 -12.92
C LEU A 93 24.80 3.42 -13.57
N PRO A 94 25.63 3.62 -14.62
CA PRO A 94 25.67 4.89 -15.34
C PRO A 94 24.29 5.28 -15.91
N GLY A 95 23.89 6.53 -15.67
CA GLY A 95 22.61 7.07 -16.16
C GLY A 95 21.41 6.84 -15.23
N VAL A 96 21.57 6.07 -14.15
CA VAL A 96 20.53 5.96 -13.11
C VAL A 96 20.57 7.20 -12.22
N LEU A 97 19.46 7.94 -12.18
CA LEU A 97 19.35 9.17 -11.39
C LEU A 97 18.81 8.90 -9.98
N ASP A 98 17.85 7.99 -9.85
CA ASP A 98 17.26 7.60 -8.59
C ASP A 98 16.65 6.20 -8.68
N VAL A 99 16.44 5.57 -7.53
CA VAL A 99 15.83 4.25 -7.40
C VAL A 99 14.89 4.24 -6.21
N GLY A 100 13.65 3.83 -6.48
CA GLY A 100 12.59 3.64 -5.51
C GLY A 100 11.95 2.26 -5.65
N GLN A 101 11.67 1.64 -4.50
CA GLN A 101 10.91 0.39 -4.41
C GLN A 101 9.54 0.67 -3.81
N THR A 102 8.55 -0.12 -4.22
CA THR A 102 7.18 -0.04 -3.73
C THR A 102 6.49 -1.40 -3.77
N SER A 103 5.61 -1.68 -2.82
CA SER A 103 4.69 -2.83 -2.87
C SER A 103 3.47 -2.59 -3.77
N GLY A 104 3.25 -1.35 -4.21
CA GLY A 104 2.14 -0.96 -5.08
C GLY A 104 2.54 0.20 -5.99
N ILE A 105 2.44 -0.01 -7.29
CA ILE A 105 2.68 1.05 -8.28
C ILE A 105 1.41 1.94 -8.33
N PRO A 106 1.52 3.28 -8.26
CA PRO A 106 0.38 4.17 -8.45
C PRO A 106 -0.41 3.83 -9.72
N ALA A 107 -1.74 3.98 -9.66
CA ALA A 107 -2.66 3.67 -10.76
C ALA A 107 -2.64 2.21 -11.32
N SER A 108 -1.94 1.27 -10.68
CA SER A 108 -1.90 -0.15 -11.12
C SER A 108 -3.00 -1.04 -10.52
N GLY A 109 -3.67 -0.56 -9.47
CA GLY A 109 -4.82 -1.22 -8.86
C GLY A 109 -4.53 -2.36 -7.89
N GLY A 110 -3.27 -2.54 -7.50
CA GLY A 110 -2.81 -3.59 -6.60
C GLY A 110 -2.53 -3.17 -5.15
N SER A 111 -3.04 -2.04 -4.66
CA SER A 111 -2.76 -1.60 -3.28
C SER A 111 -3.72 -2.27 -2.30
N GLY A 112 -3.18 -2.85 -1.22
CA GLY A 112 -3.98 -3.34 -0.09
C GLY A 112 -4.68 -2.20 0.64
N THR A 113 -5.69 -2.53 1.44
CA THR A 113 -6.30 -1.59 2.39
C THR A 113 -5.88 -1.94 3.82
N ILE A 114 -5.87 -0.93 4.68
CA ILE A 114 -5.58 -1.08 6.11
C ILE A 114 -6.65 -0.36 6.92
N ARG A 115 -7.07 -1.01 8.01
CA ARG A 115 -7.91 -0.36 9.02
C ARG A 115 -7.05 0.29 10.09
N PHE A 116 -7.43 1.50 10.48
CA PHE A 116 -6.69 2.28 11.45
C PHE A 116 -7.63 3.11 12.35
N VAL A 117 -7.08 3.56 13.46
CA VAL A 117 -7.68 4.56 14.33
C VAL A 117 -6.73 5.72 14.52
N VAL A 118 -7.28 6.91 14.72
CA VAL A 118 -6.52 8.11 15.09
C VAL A 118 -6.45 8.21 16.61
N GLU A 119 -5.28 8.51 17.15
CA GLU A 119 -5.12 8.68 18.59
C GLU A 119 -6.06 9.77 19.14
N GLY A 120 -6.68 9.49 20.29
CA GLY A 120 -7.58 10.42 20.96
C GLY A 120 -8.98 10.50 20.33
N ARG A 121 -9.27 9.73 19.28
CA ARG A 121 -10.60 9.62 18.68
C ARG A 121 -11.25 8.30 19.05
N PRO A 122 -12.34 8.30 19.83
CA PRO A 122 -13.06 7.08 20.14
C PRO A 122 -13.66 6.47 18.86
N THR A 123 -13.29 5.22 18.57
CA THR A 123 -13.79 4.47 17.42
C THR A 123 -14.26 3.10 17.90
N ALA A 124 -15.51 2.75 17.61
CA ALA A 124 -16.05 1.45 17.95
C ALA A 124 -15.42 0.35 17.07
N THR A 125 -15.29 -0.86 17.62
CA THR A 125 -14.80 -2.00 16.86
C THR A 125 -15.70 -2.28 15.65
N GLY A 126 -15.11 -2.45 14.48
CA GLY A 126 -15.82 -2.62 13.21
C GLY A 126 -16.28 -1.31 12.57
N GLN A 127 -15.94 -0.15 13.16
CA GLN A 127 -16.16 1.18 12.62
C GLN A 127 -14.84 1.94 12.43
N GLU A 128 -13.72 1.21 12.34
CA GLU A 128 -12.42 1.79 12.06
C GLU A 128 -12.38 2.45 10.69
N ASP A 129 -11.57 3.50 10.57
CA ASP A 129 -11.28 4.10 9.28
C ASP A 129 -10.48 3.11 8.42
N GLU A 130 -10.69 3.14 7.10
CA GLU A 130 -10.02 2.25 6.17
C GLU A 130 -9.55 3.03 4.93
N CYS A 131 -8.27 2.86 4.55
CA CYS A 131 -7.72 3.46 3.35
C CYS A 131 -6.66 2.57 2.69
N GLN A 132 -6.10 3.02 1.56
CA GLN A 132 -5.01 2.31 0.91
C GLN A 132 -3.73 2.38 1.74
N ILE A 133 -2.94 1.31 1.69
CA ILE A 133 -1.60 1.23 2.27
C ILE A 133 -0.58 0.81 1.21
N ILE A 134 0.58 1.46 1.20
CA ILE A 134 1.67 1.17 0.28
C ILE A 134 3.00 1.21 1.05
N THR A 135 3.77 0.11 1.00
CA THR A 135 5.13 0.09 1.54
C THR A 135 6.08 0.65 0.49
N VAL A 136 6.95 1.57 0.89
CA VAL A 136 7.86 2.28 -0.02
C VAL A 136 9.26 2.39 0.57
N SER A 137 10.26 2.43 -0.32
CA SER A 137 11.63 2.79 0.06
C SER A 137 11.79 4.30 0.27
N THR A 138 12.86 4.71 0.95
CA THR A 138 13.27 6.13 1.08
C THR A 138 13.35 6.87 -0.27
N GLY A 139 13.77 6.20 -1.36
CA GLY A 139 13.92 6.83 -2.68
C GLY A 139 12.64 6.89 -3.53
N TYR A 140 11.51 6.38 -3.03
CA TYR A 140 10.28 6.26 -3.81
C TYR A 140 9.73 7.61 -4.26
N PHE A 141 9.57 8.54 -3.32
CA PHE A 141 8.95 9.84 -3.60
C PHE A 141 9.80 10.68 -4.55
N SER A 142 11.13 10.65 -4.40
CA SER A 142 12.05 11.36 -5.28
C SER A 142 12.13 10.74 -6.67
N SER A 143 12.13 9.40 -6.77
CA SER A 143 12.15 8.68 -8.05
C SER A 143 10.91 8.99 -8.90
N LEU A 144 9.74 9.11 -8.26
CA LEU A 144 8.48 9.48 -8.91
C LEU A 144 8.23 11.00 -8.94
N LYS A 145 9.14 11.81 -8.39
CA LYS A 145 9.02 13.26 -8.24
C LYS A 145 7.71 13.70 -7.57
N ILE A 146 7.23 12.92 -6.61
CA ILE A 146 6.05 13.24 -5.80
C ILE A 146 6.45 14.35 -4.82
N PRO A 147 5.82 15.54 -4.88
CA PRO A 147 6.16 16.64 -3.98
C PRO A 147 5.79 16.36 -2.52
N LEU A 148 6.60 16.86 -1.60
CA LEU A 148 6.26 16.95 -0.19
C LEU A 148 5.34 18.16 0.02
N ALA A 149 4.17 17.94 0.62
CA ALA A 149 3.24 18.99 0.96
C ALA A 149 3.50 19.56 2.37
N ASP A 150 3.86 18.72 3.33
CA ASP A 150 4.22 19.13 4.70
C ASP A 150 5.10 18.08 5.40
N GLY A 151 5.86 18.49 6.41
CA GLY A 151 6.69 17.61 7.23
C GLY A 151 7.96 17.12 6.55
N ARG A 152 8.16 15.79 6.48
CA ARG A 152 9.31 15.13 5.83
C ARG A 152 8.93 13.76 5.24
N PHE A 153 9.72 13.30 4.27
CA PHE A 153 9.71 11.90 3.85
C PHE A 153 10.56 11.02 4.78
N PHE A 154 10.55 9.72 4.50
CA PHE A 154 11.42 8.74 5.14
C PHE A 154 12.89 9.06 4.89
N ASN A 155 13.75 8.67 5.83
CA ASN A 155 15.20 8.78 5.72
C ASN A 155 15.90 7.63 6.45
N ALA A 156 17.23 7.61 6.41
CA ALA A 156 18.07 6.54 6.97
C ALA A 156 17.93 6.31 8.50
N ARG A 157 17.17 7.14 9.23
CA ARG A 157 16.88 6.95 10.66
C ARG A 157 15.57 6.19 10.89
N ASP A 158 14.70 6.08 9.89
CA ASP A 158 13.41 5.41 9.97
C ASP A 158 13.58 3.91 9.72
N VAL A 159 14.31 3.25 10.62
CA VAL A 159 14.70 1.83 10.54
C VAL A 159 14.08 1.02 11.66
N GLN A 160 14.14 -0.31 11.56
CA GLN A 160 13.65 -1.21 12.59
C GLN A 160 14.24 -0.86 13.97
N GLY A 161 13.36 -0.73 14.98
CA GLY A 161 13.73 -0.35 16.35
C GLY A 161 13.77 1.16 16.62
N ALA A 162 13.65 2.01 15.58
CA ALA A 162 13.34 3.43 15.74
C ALA A 162 11.83 3.63 15.98
N PRO A 163 11.39 4.82 16.44
CA PRO A 163 9.96 5.12 16.52
C PRO A 163 9.26 4.90 15.17
N ASP A 164 8.10 4.24 15.18
CA ASP A 164 7.36 3.90 13.97
C ASP A 164 6.74 5.14 13.33
N VAL A 165 6.91 5.28 12.01
CA VAL A 165 6.50 6.47 11.27
C VAL A 165 5.74 6.13 10.00
N VAL A 166 4.88 7.06 9.57
CA VAL A 166 4.16 7.00 8.29
C VAL A 166 4.18 8.34 7.58
N VAL A 167 4.07 8.29 6.26
CA VAL A 167 3.75 9.45 5.43
C VAL A 167 2.35 9.24 4.88
N VAL A 168 1.54 10.29 4.76
CA VAL A 168 0.15 10.17 4.26
C VAL A 168 -0.06 11.03 3.02
N SER A 169 -1.01 10.68 2.15
CA SER A 169 -1.37 11.56 1.02
C SER A 169 -2.14 12.80 1.49
N ARG A 170 -2.20 13.82 0.64
CA ARG A 170 -3.03 15.01 0.90
C ARG A 170 -4.53 14.65 0.94
N ALA A 171 -4.98 13.67 0.17
CA ALA A 171 -6.33 13.12 0.21
C ALA A 171 -6.62 12.47 1.57
N PHE A 172 -5.66 11.76 2.16
CA PHE A 172 -5.76 11.25 3.52
C PHE A 172 -5.88 12.37 4.55
N ALA A 173 -5.01 13.38 4.47
CA ALA A 173 -5.06 14.53 5.37
C ALA A 173 -6.43 15.23 5.31
N LYS A 174 -6.98 15.44 4.10
CA LYS A 174 -8.30 16.05 3.92
C LYS A 174 -9.44 15.19 4.48
N ALA A 175 -9.39 13.87 4.28
CA ALA A 175 -10.45 12.97 4.69
C ALA A 175 -10.50 12.79 6.20
N TYR A 176 -9.35 12.60 6.84
CA TYR A 176 -9.28 12.21 8.25
C TYR A 176 -8.80 13.33 9.18
N PHE A 177 -8.26 14.43 8.67
CA PHE A 177 -7.83 15.59 9.48
C PHE A 177 -8.38 16.90 8.89
N PRO A 178 -9.72 17.02 8.70
CA PRO A 178 -10.30 18.20 8.07
C PRO A 178 -10.03 19.46 8.91
N GLY A 179 -9.30 20.41 8.33
CA GLY A 179 -8.92 21.66 9.01
C GLY A 179 -7.80 21.53 10.03
N GLU A 180 -7.16 20.36 10.16
CA GLU A 180 -6.06 20.09 11.09
C GLU A 180 -4.78 19.70 10.34
N ASN A 181 -3.62 20.01 10.93
CA ASN A 181 -2.35 19.47 10.44
C ASN A 181 -2.17 18.03 10.99
N PRO A 182 -2.08 17.00 10.12
CA PRO A 182 -1.85 15.63 10.56
C PRO A 182 -0.41 15.37 11.03
N VAL A 183 0.58 16.18 10.62
CA VAL A 183 1.98 15.97 11.00
C VAL A 183 2.13 16.05 12.53
N GLY A 184 2.78 15.04 13.10
CA GLY A 184 2.93 14.87 14.55
C GLY A 184 1.76 14.16 15.23
N LYS A 185 0.62 13.97 14.56
CA LYS A 185 -0.46 13.12 15.05
C LYS A 185 -0.08 11.65 14.89
N ARG A 186 -0.80 10.78 15.59
CA ARG A 186 -0.54 9.35 15.60
C ARG A 186 -1.76 8.55 15.16
N ILE A 187 -1.49 7.48 14.42
CA ILE A 187 -2.49 6.48 14.02
C ILE A 187 -2.04 5.09 14.47
N ARG A 188 -2.97 4.15 14.59
CA ARG A 188 -2.65 2.76 14.91
C ARG A 188 -3.46 1.83 14.04
N PHE A 189 -2.80 0.84 13.45
CA PHE A 189 -3.47 -0.20 12.67
C PHE A 189 -4.19 -1.18 13.59
N THR A 190 -5.35 -1.69 13.17
CA THR A 190 -6.28 -2.39 14.07
C THR A 190 -6.42 -3.89 13.87
N TYR A 191 -5.59 -4.51 13.03
CA TYR A 191 -5.53 -5.98 12.92
C TYR A 191 -4.98 -6.65 14.21
N SER A 192 -4.37 -5.86 15.10
CA SER A 192 -3.99 -6.28 16.45
C SER A 192 -4.18 -5.12 17.44
N ALA A 193 -4.69 -5.43 18.63
CA ALA A 193 -4.86 -4.45 19.70
C ALA A 193 -3.51 -4.00 20.30
N GLN A 194 -2.46 -4.80 20.09
CA GLN A 194 -1.11 -4.56 20.61
C GLN A 194 -0.24 -3.70 19.68
N ASN A 195 -0.74 -3.33 18.50
CA ASN A 195 0.03 -2.53 17.56
C ASN A 195 0.44 -1.18 18.18
N PRO A 196 1.67 -0.72 17.94
CA PRO A 196 2.09 0.59 18.39
C PRO A 196 1.36 1.69 17.61
N PHE A 197 1.36 2.89 18.20
CA PHE A 197 0.98 4.08 17.46
C PHE A 197 2.14 4.53 16.57
N LEU A 198 1.84 4.83 15.32
CA LEU A 198 2.77 5.36 14.33
C LEU A 198 2.57 6.87 14.20
N GLN A 199 3.67 7.61 14.14
CA GLN A 199 3.63 9.06 13.96
C GLN A 199 3.56 9.42 12.47
N ILE A 200 2.62 10.30 12.11
CA ILE A 200 2.59 10.92 10.80
C ILE A 200 3.74 11.94 10.74
N VAL A 201 4.76 11.68 9.92
CA VAL A 201 5.94 12.56 9.79
C VAL A 201 5.91 13.46 8.57
N GLY A 202 5.00 13.20 7.62
CA GLY A 202 4.84 14.04 6.45
C GLY A 202 3.57 13.77 5.67
N VAL A 203 3.26 14.73 4.78
CA VAL A 203 2.15 14.69 3.85
C VAL A 203 2.71 14.76 2.43
N ALA A 204 2.46 13.75 1.62
CA ALA A 204 2.79 13.71 0.19
C ALA A 204 1.68 14.39 -0.64
N ALA A 205 2.05 14.91 -1.81
CA ALA A 205 1.05 15.26 -2.84
C ALA A 205 0.23 14.03 -3.26
N ASP A 206 -0.94 14.28 -3.81
CA ASP A 206 -1.84 13.23 -4.28
C ASP A 206 -1.31 12.61 -5.57
N THR A 207 -1.34 11.27 -5.64
CA THR A 207 -1.07 10.51 -6.86
C THR A 207 -2.38 9.98 -7.46
N ALA A 208 -2.48 9.96 -8.78
CA ALA A 208 -3.68 9.51 -9.48
C ALA A 208 -4.09 8.07 -9.11
N SER A 209 -5.41 7.85 -9.11
CA SER A 209 -6.01 6.53 -8.98
C SER A 209 -5.90 5.74 -10.30
N ILE A 210 -6.32 4.47 -10.31
CA ILE A 210 -6.46 3.68 -11.57
C ILE A 210 -7.33 4.43 -12.58
N ASP A 211 -8.43 5.00 -12.08
CA ASP A 211 -9.28 5.88 -12.85
C ASP A 211 -8.74 7.29 -12.71
N LEU A 212 -8.11 7.80 -13.77
CA LEU A 212 -7.57 9.16 -13.79
C LEU A 212 -8.66 10.23 -13.58
N ALA A 213 -9.92 9.91 -13.91
CA ALA A 213 -11.05 10.81 -13.71
C ALA A 213 -11.59 10.77 -12.27
N ALA A 214 -11.23 9.77 -11.47
CA ALA A 214 -11.66 9.66 -10.08
C ALA A 214 -10.78 10.52 -9.14
N PRO A 215 -11.34 11.03 -8.04
CA PRO A 215 -10.54 11.71 -7.01
C PRO A 215 -9.40 10.82 -6.50
N PRO A 216 -8.21 11.38 -6.19
CA PRO A 216 -7.12 10.62 -5.60
C PRO A 216 -7.53 9.93 -4.30
N PRO A 217 -7.17 8.65 -4.09
CA PRO A 217 -7.53 7.94 -2.89
C PRO A 217 -6.70 8.42 -1.69
N PRO A 218 -7.24 8.35 -0.46
CA PRO A 218 -6.45 8.41 0.76
C PRO A 218 -5.44 7.25 0.81
N ILE A 219 -4.16 7.57 1.02
CA ILE A 219 -3.06 6.59 1.07
C ILE A 219 -2.23 6.83 2.32
N ILE A 220 -1.89 5.73 3.01
CA ILE A 220 -0.81 5.66 4.00
C ILE A 220 0.40 5.00 3.34
N TYR A 221 1.55 5.65 3.43
CA TYR A 221 2.84 5.10 3.04
C TYR A 221 3.59 4.62 4.28
N THR A 222 4.18 3.43 4.22
CA THR A 222 5.03 2.85 5.27
C THR A 222 6.45 2.63 4.76
N PRO A 223 7.49 2.84 5.60
CA PRO A 223 8.87 2.57 5.20
C PRO A 223 9.17 1.07 5.18
N ASN A 224 9.84 0.59 4.12
CA ASN A 224 10.33 -0.79 4.04
C ASN A 224 11.36 -1.13 5.14
N ASP A 225 12.18 -0.15 5.54
CA ASP A 225 13.30 -0.33 6.47
C ASP A 225 12.86 -0.55 7.94
N GLN A 226 11.59 -0.31 8.30
CA GLN A 226 11.04 -0.64 9.63
C GLN A 226 10.53 -2.08 9.73
N GLY A 227 10.29 -2.74 8.60
CA GLY A 227 9.76 -4.10 8.55
C GLY A 227 8.34 -4.24 9.15
N PRO A 228 7.76 -5.45 9.13
CA PRO A 228 6.39 -5.74 9.53
C PRO A 228 6.28 -6.13 11.01
N SER A 229 7.34 -5.99 11.81
CA SER A 229 7.15 -5.93 13.26
C SER A 229 6.22 -4.77 13.67
N THR A 230 5.87 -3.92 12.70
CA THR A 230 5.02 -2.75 12.83
C THR A 230 3.66 -2.90 12.12
N TYR A 231 3.42 -3.94 11.28
CA TYR A 231 2.25 -4.07 10.36
C TYR A 231 1.67 -5.49 10.22
#